data_AF-A0A2V7W8S1-F1
#
_entry.id   AF-A0A2V7W8S1-F1
#
_cell.length_a   1.000
_cell.length_b   1.000
_cell.length_c   1.000
_cell.angle_alpha   90.00
_cell.angle_beta   90.00
_cell.angle_gamma   90.00
#
_symmetry.space_group_name_H-M   'P 1'
#
loop_
_entity.id
_entity.type
_entity.pdbx_description
1 polymer ?
#
loop_
_entity_poly.entity_id
_entity_poly.type
_entity_poly.pdbx_seq_one_letter_code
_entity_poly.pdbx_strand_id
1 'polypeptide(L)'
;MEDSVYRFYHQSFKVFGIQQLTLSIRDALRDLLPGVPLNAQFERIVADGTGKTFTMEMNARWDAETRPLLEAFFHASYFLDMTIKYGERLDEPPSPLPSGWAAVLYLYNIR
;
A
#
# COMPACT_ATOMS: atom_id res chain seq x y z
N MET A 1 0.37 13.17 -0.05
CA MET A 1 1.23 12.15 0.56
C MET A 1 1.99 12.73 1.75
N GLU A 2 2.90 13.69 1.53
CA GLU A 2 3.73 14.27 2.60
C GLU A 2 2.90 14.85 3.74
N ASP A 3 1.80 15.57 3.44
CA ASP A 3 0.93 16.13 4.48
C ASP A 3 0.41 15.05 5.43
N SER A 4 -0.24 14.01 4.92
CA SER A 4 -0.78 12.94 5.77
C SER A 4 0.30 12.23 6.59
N VAL A 5 1.50 12.00 6.03
CA VAL A 5 2.60 11.33 6.75
C VAL A 5 3.12 12.19 7.90
N TYR A 6 3.43 13.47 7.68
CA TYR A 6 3.92 14.29 8.81
C TYR A 6 2.84 14.52 9.86
N ARG A 7 1.56 14.52 9.46
CA ARG A 7 0.42 14.71 10.38
C ARG A 7 0.27 13.59 11.39
N PHE A 8 0.84 12.40 11.13
CA PHE A 8 1.01 11.36 12.15
C PHE A 8 1.80 11.86 13.36
N TYR A 9 2.95 12.50 13.12
CA TYR A 9 3.82 13.03 14.19
C TYR A 9 3.21 14.23 14.92
N HIS A 10 2.27 14.92 14.28
CA HIS A 10 1.52 16.03 14.86
C HIS A 10 0.21 15.58 15.56
N GLN A 11 -0.07 14.28 15.62
CA GLN A 11 -1.35 13.75 16.12
C GLN A 11 -2.59 14.42 15.51
N SER A 12 -2.53 14.69 14.21
CA SER A 12 -3.59 15.40 13.50
C SER A 12 -4.43 14.45 12.67
N PHE A 13 -5.77 14.54 12.80
CA PHE A 13 -6.74 13.73 12.07
C PHE A 13 -6.53 13.72 10.53
N LYS A 14 -5.85 14.71 9.97
CA LYS A 14 -5.42 14.74 8.56
C LYS A 14 -4.62 13.51 8.09
N VAL A 15 -4.00 12.74 9.01
CA VAL A 15 -3.37 11.45 8.66
C VAL A 15 -4.37 10.48 8.01
N PHE A 16 -5.65 10.54 8.37
CA PHE A 16 -6.72 9.69 7.82
C PHE A 16 -6.94 9.91 6.32
N GLY A 17 -6.50 11.04 5.77
CA GLY A 17 -6.55 11.30 4.34
C GLY A 17 -5.66 10.36 3.50
N ILE A 18 -4.66 9.69 4.09
CA ILE A 18 -3.76 8.78 3.35
C ILE A 18 -4.51 7.57 2.77
N GLN A 19 -5.62 7.17 3.40
CA GLN A 19 -6.43 6.02 3.00
C GLN A 19 -6.89 6.11 1.54
N GLN A 20 -7.25 7.32 1.07
CA GLN A 20 -7.69 7.51 -0.30
C GLN A 20 -6.59 7.16 -1.30
N LEU A 21 -5.34 7.56 -1.02
CA LEU A 21 -4.21 7.25 -1.88
C LEU A 21 -3.88 5.76 -1.82
N THR A 22 -3.90 5.15 -0.63
CA THR A 22 -3.73 3.70 -0.47
C THR A 22 -4.74 2.91 -1.33
N LEU A 23 -6.02 3.29 -1.31
CA LEU A 23 -7.06 2.64 -2.09
C LEU A 23 -6.84 2.84 -3.59
N SER A 24 -6.53 4.06 -4.05
CA SER A 24 -6.24 4.34 -5.47
C SER A 24 -5.05 3.53 -5.98
N ILE A 25 -4.00 3.35 -5.18
CA ILE A 25 -2.86 2.51 -5.55
C ILE A 25 -3.27 1.04 -5.62
N ARG A 26 -3.99 0.53 -4.62
CA ARG A 26 -4.47 -0.86 -4.61
C ARG A 26 -5.36 -1.15 -5.83
N ASP A 27 -6.23 -0.22 -6.20
CA ASP A 27 -7.10 -0.36 -7.36
C ASP A 27 -6.29 -0.37 -8.66
N ALA A 28 -5.34 0.54 -8.82
CA ALA A 28 -4.44 0.55 -9.97
C ALA A 28 -3.65 -0.76 -10.10
N LEU A 29 -3.18 -1.33 -8.98
CA LEU A 29 -2.50 -2.64 -8.98
C LEU A 29 -3.47 -3.77 -9.39
N ARG A 30 -4.70 -3.79 -8.88
CA ARG A 30 -5.69 -4.80 -9.29
C ARG A 30 -6.03 -4.73 -10.78
N ASP A 31 -6.09 -3.53 -11.34
CA ASP A 31 -6.46 -3.31 -12.74
C ASP A 31 -5.38 -3.76 -13.73
N LEU A 32 -4.13 -3.94 -13.29
CA LEU A 32 -3.04 -4.42 -14.15
C LEU A 32 -3.19 -5.90 -14.57
N LEU A 33 -3.80 -6.73 -13.73
CA LEU A 33 -4.07 -8.13 -14.05
C LEU A 33 -5.47 -8.54 -13.58
N PRO A 34 -6.53 -8.10 -14.28
CA PRO A 34 -7.89 -8.38 -13.89
C PRO A 34 -8.17 -9.88 -13.79
N GLY A 35 -8.88 -10.28 -12.72
CA GLY A 35 -9.23 -11.68 -12.47
C GLY A 35 -8.19 -12.46 -11.65
N VAL A 36 -6.99 -11.90 -11.43
CA VAL A 36 -6.01 -12.46 -10.51
C VAL A 36 -6.06 -11.69 -9.18
N PRO A 37 -6.37 -12.35 -8.05
CA PRO A 37 -6.40 -11.65 -6.76
C PRO A 37 -4.99 -11.24 -6.34
N LEU A 38 -4.88 -10.07 -5.70
CA LEU A 38 -3.63 -9.70 -5.03
C LEU A 38 -3.39 -10.60 -3.81
N ASN A 39 -2.14 -10.62 -3.35
CA ASN A 39 -1.70 -11.42 -2.22
C ASN A 39 -2.56 -11.16 -0.97
N ALA A 40 -3.00 -12.23 -0.32
CA ALA A 40 -3.93 -12.14 0.81
C ALA A 40 -3.38 -11.37 2.02
N GLN A 41 -2.05 -11.35 2.22
CA GLN A 41 -1.44 -10.55 3.29
C GLN A 41 -1.45 -9.07 2.95
N PHE A 42 -1.15 -8.73 1.69
CA PHE A 42 -1.25 -7.34 1.21
C PHE A 42 -2.68 -6.81 1.33
N GLU A 43 -3.66 -7.60 0.90
CA GLU A 43 -5.08 -7.25 1.01
C GLU A 43 -5.51 -7.01 2.47
N ARG A 44 -5.00 -7.82 3.40
CA ARG A 44 -5.26 -7.66 4.83
C ARG A 44 -4.64 -6.37 5.38
N ILE A 45 -3.39 -6.06 5.01
CA ILE A 45 -2.72 -4.81 5.38
C ILE A 45 -3.52 -3.60 4.87
N VAL A 46 -4.00 -3.63 3.62
CA VAL A 46 -4.85 -2.55 3.07
C VAL A 46 -6.17 -2.45 3.83
N ALA A 47 -6.82 -3.57 4.15
CA ALA A 47 -8.05 -3.58 4.92
C ALA A 47 -7.87 -2.99 6.34
N ASP A 48 -6.80 -3.36 7.03
CA ASP A 48 -6.50 -2.88 8.38
C ASP A 48 -6.16 -1.38 8.42
N GLY A 49 -5.64 -0.84 7.32
CA GLY A 49 -5.24 0.55 7.17
C GLY A 49 -6.26 1.47 6.50
N THR A 50 -7.42 0.98 6.06
CA THR A 50 -8.42 1.77 5.32
C THR A 50 -9.84 1.62 5.87
N GLY A 51 -10.79 2.44 5.39
CA GLY A 51 -12.18 2.43 5.87
C GLY A 51 -12.39 3.01 7.28
N LYS A 52 -11.38 3.68 7.86
CA LYS A 52 -11.46 4.27 9.19
C LYS A 52 -11.96 5.71 9.15
N THR A 53 -12.87 6.02 10.07
CA THR A 53 -13.35 7.39 10.34
C THR A 53 -12.78 7.87 11.66
N PHE A 54 -12.17 9.05 11.66
CA PHE A 54 -11.59 9.63 12.86
C PHE A 54 -12.66 9.88 13.94
N THR A 55 -12.33 9.52 15.18
CA THR A 55 -13.06 9.94 16.39
C THR A 55 -12.09 10.51 17.41
N MET A 56 -12.57 11.39 18.29
CA MET A 56 -11.72 12.00 19.32
C MET A 56 -11.11 10.97 20.29
N GLU A 57 -11.78 9.84 20.51
CA GLU A 57 -11.30 8.73 21.36
C GLU A 57 -10.02 8.09 20.80
N MET A 58 -9.84 8.12 19.47
CA MET A 58 -8.65 7.57 18.83
C MET A 58 -7.36 8.31 19.25
N ASN A 59 -7.46 9.57 19.69
CA ASN A 59 -6.29 10.32 20.18
C ASN A 59 -5.64 9.63 21.40
N ALA A 60 -6.42 8.95 22.25
CA ALA A 60 -5.89 8.23 23.40
C ALA A 60 -5.08 6.98 23.01
N ARG A 61 -5.26 6.48 21.78
CA ARG A 61 -4.57 5.30 21.24
C ARG A 61 -3.95 5.60 19.88
N TRP A 62 -3.44 6.82 19.71
CA TRP A 62 -3.07 7.37 18.41
C TRP A 62 -2.24 6.40 17.55
N ASP A 63 -1.18 5.84 18.12
CA ASP A 63 -0.30 4.91 17.41
C ASP A 63 -1.03 3.64 16.93
N ALA A 64 -1.84 3.04 17.79
CA ALA A 64 -2.60 1.84 17.44
C ALA A 64 -3.64 2.11 16.34
N GLU A 65 -4.24 3.31 16.36
CA GLU A 65 -5.29 3.68 15.40
C GLU A 65 -4.70 4.08 14.04
N THR A 66 -3.56 4.78 14.04
CA THR A 66 -3.04 5.48 12.86
C THR A 66 -1.79 4.85 12.22
N ARG A 67 -0.99 4.05 12.95
CA ARG A 67 0.11 3.30 12.32
C ARG A 67 -0.35 2.37 11.19
N PRO A 68 -1.49 1.63 11.32
CA PRO A 68 -1.99 0.79 10.22
C PRO A 68 -2.28 1.56 8.93
N LEU A 69 -2.72 2.82 9.02
CA LEU A 69 -2.97 3.67 7.84
C LEU A 69 -1.68 3.93 7.06
N LEU A 70 -0.60 4.21 7.77
CA LEU A 70 0.72 4.45 7.17
C LEU A 70 1.36 3.16 6.67
N GLU A 71 1.25 2.06 7.42
CA GLU A 71 1.72 0.74 7.02
C GLU A 71 1.09 0.32 5.69
N ALA A 72 -0.23 0.43 5.59
CA ALA A 72 -0.95 0.12 4.35
C ALA A 72 -0.49 0.99 3.18
N PHE A 73 -0.33 2.29 3.43
CA PHE A 73 0.18 3.21 2.42
C PHE A 73 1.60 2.85 1.94
N PHE A 74 2.52 2.54 2.85
CA PHE A 74 3.90 2.23 2.50
C PHE A 74 4.01 0.90 1.75
N HIS A 75 3.23 -0.11 2.14
CA HIS A 75 3.16 -1.37 1.37
C HIS A 75 2.59 -1.14 -0.04
N ALA A 76 1.50 -0.38 -0.15
CA ALA A 76 0.90 -0.07 -1.45
C ALA A 76 1.89 0.71 -2.34
N SER A 77 2.54 1.74 -1.80
CA SER A 77 3.53 2.54 -2.52
C SER A 77 4.74 1.74 -2.96
N TYR A 78 5.26 0.87 -2.09
CA TYR A 78 6.37 -0.04 -2.44
C TYR A 78 6.01 -0.90 -3.65
N PHE A 79 4.83 -1.52 -3.66
CA PHE A 79 4.42 -2.37 -4.77
C PHE A 79 4.18 -1.58 -6.06
N LEU A 80 3.62 -0.38 -5.97
CA LEU A 80 3.49 0.52 -7.12
C LEU A 80 4.86 0.88 -7.70
N ASP A 81 5.81 1.29 -6.84
CA ASP A 81 7.16 1.67 -7.24
C ASP A 81 7.89 0.50 -7.90
N MET A 82 7.80 -0.72 -7.35
CA MET A 82 8.39 -1.90 -7.97
C MET A 82 7.72 -2.23 -9.30
N THR A 83 6.40 -2.11 -9.38
CA THR A 83 5.65 -2.38 -10.61
C THR A 83 6.05 -1.42 -11.72
N ILE A 84 6.12 -0.11 -11.45
CA ILE A 84 6.57 0.90 -12.42
C ILE A 84 8.03 0.66 -12.80
N LYS A 85 8.93 0.56 -11.80
CA LYS A 85 10.37 0.43 -12.01
C LYS A 85 10.72 -0.74 -12.91
N TYR A 86 10.08 -1.89 -12.75
CA TYR A 86 10.39 -3.09 -13.52
C TYR A 86 9.55 -3.18 -14.80
N GLY A 87 8.31 -2.69 -14.81
CA GLY A 87 7.49 -2.60 -16.02
C GLY A 87 8.07 -1.70 -17.10
N GLU A 88 8.81 -0.64 -16.72
CA GLU A 88 9.51 0.24 -17.66
C GLU A 88 10.84 -0.34 -18.19
N ARG A 89 11.40 -1.37 -17.54
CA ARG A 89 12.79 -1.83 -17.77
C ARG A 89 12.90 -3.25 -18.29
N LEU A 90 11.85 -4.05 -18.17
CA LEU A 90 11.87 -5.47 -18.52
C LEU A 90 10.80 -5.75 -19.58
N ASP A 91 11.26 -6.08 -20.79
CA ASP A 91 10.39 -6.63 -21.83
C ASP A 91 10.15 -8.14 -21.62
N GLU A 92 11.10 -8.82 -20.94
CA GLU A 92 11.08 -10.25 -20.66
C GLU A 92 11.59 -10.55 -19.24
N PRO A 93 11.25 -11.71 -18.64
CA PRO A 93 11.75 -12.09 -17.31
C PRO A 93 13.29 -12.27 -17.30
N PRO A 94 14.04 -11.44 -16.56
CA PRO A 94 15.50 -11.54 -16.49
C PRO A 94 15.94 -12.74 -15.66
N SER A 95 17.15 -13.27 -15.97
CA SER A 95 17.81 -14.31 -15.18
C SER A 95 19.20 -13.83 -14.72
N PRO A 96 19.46 -13.72 -13.41
CA PRO A 96 18.54 -14.01 -12.29
C PRO A 96 17.44 -12.95 -12.13
N LEU A 97 16.33 -13.33 -11.49
CA LEU A 97 15.21 -12.43 -11.25
C LEU A 97 15.54 -11.41 -10.15
N PRO A 98 15.46 -10.09 -10.40
CA PRO A 98 15.60 -9.08 -9.36
C PRO A 98 14.54 -9.25 -8.28
N SER A 99 14.92 -9.09 -7.00
CA SER A 99 14.01 -9.31 -5.87
C SER A 99 12.76 -8.41 -5.92
N GLY A 100 12.87 -7.19 -6.44
CA GLY A 100 11.71 -6.32 -6.58
C GLY A 100 10.71 -6.81 -7.64
N TRP A 101 11.19 -7.41 -8.73
CA TRP A 101 10.30 -8.05 -9.70
C TRP A 101 9.71 -9.34 -9.12
N ALA A 102 10.49 -10.12 -8.38
CA ALA A 102 9.96 -11.27 -7.63
C ALA A 102 8.83 -10.85 -6.66
N ALA A 103 8.99 -9.72 -5.97
CA ALA A 103 7.95 -9.18 -5.08
C ALA A 103 6.65 -8.86 -5.83
N VAL A 104 6.73 -8.26 -7.03
CA VAL A 104 5.55 -8.03 -7.88
C VAL A 104 4.89 -9.36 -8.25
N LEU A 105 5.64 -10.38 -8.64
CA LEU A 105 5.06 -11.69 -8.95
C LEU A 105 4.37 -12.34 -7.73
N TYR A 106 4.93 -12.18 -6.53
CA TYR A 106 4.30 -12.61 -5.27
C TYR A 106 3.03 -11.81 -4.97
N LEU A 107 3.00 -10.52 -5.30
CA LEU A 107 1.79 -9.70 -5.15
C LEU A 107 0.64 -10.29 -5.97
N TYR A 108 0.89 -10.80 -7.17
CA TYR A 108 -0.14 -11.42 -8.01
C TYR A 108 -0.28 -12.95 -7.80
N ASN A 109 0.40 -13.54 -6.82
CA ASN A 109 0.37 -14.99 -6.56
C ASN A 109 0.76 -15.86 -7.79
N ILE A 110 1.65 -15.36 -8.65
CA ILE A 110 2.10 -16.04 -9.88
C ILE A 110 3.57 -16.50 -9.79
N ARG A 111 4.08 -16.64 -8.57
CA ARG A 111 5.43 -17.16 -8.26
C ARG A 111 5.39 -18.13 -7.09
#